data_AF-A0A9D8XX60-F1
#
_entry.id   AF-A0A9D8XX60-F1
#
_cell.length_a   1.000
_cell.length_b   1.000
_cell.length_c   1.000
_cell.angle_alpha   90.00
_cell.angle_beta   90.00
_cell.angle_gamma   90.00
#
_symmetry.space_group_name_H-M   'P 1'
#
loop_
_entity.id
_entity.type
_entity.pdbx_description
1 polymer ?
#
loop_
_entity_poly.entity_id
_entity_poly.type
_entity_poly.pdbx_seq_one_letter_code
_entity_poly.pdbx_strand_id
1 'polypeptide(L)'
;PSNKDCWLEVIKNLGERMYKISPSIYEKADPALLELIERAQVCNFTDEELARYEAGLKALEDRVDFKEMLEEGIARGRAEGRAEGKAEGLAEGMEKGKAEGLAEGIIKGIVKGKAEGIAEGLAQGIKETQLNTARKMLKLGMTIEEITEITGLTKEEIGNL
;
A
#
# COMPACT_ATOMS: atom_id res chain seq x y z
N PRO A 1 -53.77 55.76 -7.95
CA PRO A 1 -53.15 54.47 -8.34
C PRO A 1 -53.51 53.38 -7.35
N SER A 2 -53.99 52.22 -7.82
CA SER A 2 -54.22 51.09 -6.93
C SER A 2 -52.87 50.55 -6.43
N ASN A 3 -52.86 49.89 -5.26
CA ASN A 3 -51.62 49.33 -4.70
C ASN A 3 -50.94 48.37 -5.70
N LYS A 4 -51.75 47.67 -6.52
CA LYS A 4 -51.30 46.79 -7.60
C LYS A 4 -50.52 47.52 -8.70
N ASP A 5 -50.96 48.72 -9.09
CA ASP A 5 -50.31 49.51 -10.13
C ASP A 5 -48.93 50.02 -9.67
N CYS A 6 -48.80 50.35 -8.39
CA CYS A 6 -47.51 50.72 -7.79
C CYS A 6 -46.51 49.55 -7.79
N TRP A 7 -46.96 48.33 -7.45
CA TRP A 7 -46.08 47.15 -7.49
C TRP A 7 -45.68 46.77 -8.92
N LEU A 8 -46.57 46.90 -9.90
CA LEU A 8 -46.26 46.67 -11.32
C LEU A 8 -45.22 47.66 -11.84
N GLU A 9 -45.32 48.94 -11.49
CA GLU A 9 -44.32 49.96 -11.83
C GLU A 9 -42.95 49.69 -11.19
N VAL A 10 -42.93 49.23 -9.94
CA VAL A 10 -41.69 48.85 -9.26
C VAL A 10 -41.02 47.66 -9.94
N ILE A 11 -41.78 46.62 -10.29
CA ILE A 11 -41.25 45.42 -10.94
C ILE A 11 -40.74 45.72 -12.36
N LYS A 12 -41.49 46.51 -13.14
CA LYS A 12 -41.09 46.91 -14.50
C LYS A 12 -39.78 47.69 -14.55
N ASN A 13 -39.55 48.55 -13.55
CA ASN A 13 -38.36 49.39 -13.49
C ASN A 13 -37.28 48.84 -12.54
N LEU A 14 -37.45 47.59 -12.07
CA LEU A 14 -36.58 47.01 -11.06
C LEU A 14 -35.16 46.84 -11.59
N GLY A 15 -35.01 46.28 -12.79
CA GLY A 15 -33.71 46.05 -13.43
C GLY A 15 -32.86 47.32 -13.55
N GLU A 16 -33.44 48.44 -13.97
CA GLU A 16 -32.72 49.73 -14.11
C GLU A 16 -32.38 50.39 -12.77
N ARG A 17 -33.29 50.31 -11.79
CA ARG A 17 -33.07 50.91 -10.46
C ARG A 17 -32.00 50.16 -9.66
N MET A 18 -31.74 48.92 -10.04
CA MET A 18 -30.83 48.03 -9.32
C MET A 18 -29.35 48.30 -9.54
N TYR A 19 -28.94 48.89 -10.67
CA TYR A 19 -27.56 49.39 -10.86
C TYR A 19 -27.17 50.48 -9.83
N LYS A 20 -28.16 51.06 -9.13
CA LYS A 20 -27.98 52.09 -8.10
C LYS A 20 -27.98 51.52 -6.68
N ILE A 21 -28.19 50.21 -6.52
CA ILE A 21 -28.21 49.55 -5.20
C ILE A 21 -26.78 49.13 -4.86
N SER A 22 -26.35 49.46 -3.63
CA SER A 22 -25.02 49.13 -3.12
C SER A 22 -24.74 47.62 -3.17
N PRO A 23 -23.54 47.17 -3.60
CA PRO A 23 -23.14 45.76 -3.62
C PRO A 23 -23.34 45.03 -2.28
N SER A 24 -23.24 45.74 -1.15
CA SER A 24 -23.44 45.21 0.20
C SER A 24 -24.86 44.70 0.52
N ILE A 25 -25.86 45.04 -0.30
CA ILE A 25 -27.23 44.53 -0.14
C ILE A 25 -27.37 43.12 -0.73
N TYR A 26 -26.60 42.79 -1.76
CA TYR A 26 -26.62 41.47 -2.39
C TYR A 26 -26.06 40.38 -1.46
N GLU A 27 -25.09 40.72 -0.59
CA GLU A 27 -24.51 39.81 0.39
C GLU A 27 -25.49 39.37 1.50
N LYS A 28 -26.59 40.12 1.70
CA LYS A 28 -27.60 39.86 2.75
C LYS A 28 -28.98 39.57 2.17
N ALA A 29 -29.11 39.53 0.85
CA ALA A 29 -30.38 39.34 0.18
C ALA A 29 -30.83 37.87 0.25
N ASP A 30 -32.14 37.67 0.32
CA ASP A 30 -32.75 36.34 0.25
C ASP A 30 -32.43 35.69 -1.13
N PRO A 31 -31.99 34.43 -1.17
CA PRO A 31 -31.68 33.74 -2.44
C PRO A 31 -32.83 33.75 -3.45
N ALA A 32 -34.08 33.63 -3.00
CA ALA A 32 -35.24 33.67 -3.89
C ALA A 32 -35.47 35.07 -4.48
N LEU A 33 -35.11 36.12 -3.75
CA LEU A 33 -35.15 37.49 -4.25
C LEU A 33 -34.06 37.70 -5.32
N LEU A 34 -32.85 37.19 -5.09
CA LEU A 34 -31.75 37.25 -6.06
C LEU A 34 -32.09 36.51 -7.36
N GLU A 35 -32.67 35.31 -7.26
CA GLU A 35 -33.13 34.53 -8.41
C GLU A 35 -34.23 35.26 -9.21
N LEU A 36 -35.19 35.89 -8.51
CA LEU A 36 -36.25 36.68 -9.14
C LEU A 36 -35.67 37.91 -9.88
N ILE A 37 -34.70 38.58 -9.26
CA ILE A 37 -34.01 39.74 -9.82
C ILE A 37 -33.25 39.35 -11.09
N GLU A 38 -32.46 38.29 -11.03
CA GLU A 38 -31.69 37.82 -12.19
C GLU A 38 -32.62 37.45 -13.35
N ARG A 39 -33.70 36.72 -13.08
CA ARG A 39 -34.73 36.43 -14.10
C ARG A 39 -35.35 37.70 -14.66
N ALA A 40 -35.71 38.66 -13.82
CA ALA A 40 -36.32 39.91 -14.27
C ALA A 40 -35.36 40.74 -15.15
N GLN A 41 -34.05 40.72 -14.85
CA GLN A 41 -33.02 41.37 -15.65
C GLN A 41 -32.86 40.68 -17.01
N VAL A 42 -32.73 39.35 -17.03
CA VAL A 42 -32.59 38.56 -18.27
C VAL A 42 -33.81 38.72 -19.16
N CYS A 43 -35.03 38.78 -18.61
CA CYS A 43 -36.25 39.04 -19.40
C CYS A 43 -36.29 40.43 -20.06
N ASN A 44 -35.46 41.37 -19.61
CA ASN A 44 -35.36 42.71 -20.16
C ASN A 44 -34.14 42.90 -21.07
N PHE A 45 -33.38 41.85 -21.35
CA PHE A 45 -32.22 41.91 -22.25
C PHE A 45 -32.65 42.08 -23.70
N THR A 46 -31.82 42.81 -24.45
CA THR A 46 -31.83 42.74 -25.91
C THR A 46 -31.27 41.41 -26.41
N ASP A 47 -31.55 41.04 -27.66
CA ASP A 47 -31.04 39.80 -28.26
C ASP A 47 -29.50 39.70 -28.18
N GLU A 48 -28.79 40.83 -28.33
CA GLU A 48 -27.32 40.89 -28.20
C GLU A 48 -26.83 40.65 -26.76
N GLU A 49 -27.54 41.21 -25.76
CA GLU A 49 -27.20 41.04 -24.34
C GLU A 49 -27.50 39.62 -23.87
N LEU A 50 -28.61 39.03 -24.33
CA LEU A 50 -28.95 37.63 -24.08
C LEU A 50 -27.89 36.69 -24.66
N ALA A 51 -27.49 36.91 -25.93
CA ALA A 51 -26.43 36.12 -26.56
C ALA A 51 -25.10 36.21 -25.80
N ARG A 52 -24.74 37.40 -25.27
CA ARG A 52 -23.53 37.58 -24.45
C ARG A 52 -23.64 36.87 -23.10
N TYR A 53 -24.80 36.92 -22.46
CA TYR A 53 -25.05 36.24 -21.18
C TYR A 53 -24.97 34.72 -21.34
N GLU A 54 -25.61 34.15 -22.36
CA GLU A 54 -25.55 32.72 -22.68
C GLU A 54 -24.13 32.26 -23.04
N ALA A 55 -23.40 33.05 -23.85
CA ALA A 55 -22.00 32.76 -24.16
C ALA A 55 -21.11 32.78 -22.90
N GLY A 56 -21.39 33.67 -21.95
CA GLY A 56 -20.70 33.74 -20.66
C GLY A 56 -20.99 32.52 -19.77
N LEU A 57 -22.25 32.09 -19.68
CA LEU A 57 -22.63 30.87 -18.96
C LEU A 57 -21.96 29.63 -19.53
N LYS A 58 -21.99 29.48 -20.87
CA LYS A 58 -21.32 28.38 -21.55
C LYS A 58 -19.82 28.38 -21.29
N ALA A 59 -19.17 29.54 -21.33
CA ALA A 59 -17.74 29.65 -21.02
C ALA A 59 -17.41 29.31 -19.54
N LEU A 60 -18.35 29.52 -18.61
CA LEU A 60 -18.20 29.08 -17.22
C LEU A 60 -18.39 27.56 -17.10
N GLU A 61 -19.39 26.99 -17.76
CA GLU A 61 -19.65 25.55 -17.83
C GLU A 61 -18.45 24.80 -18.40
N ASP A 62 -17.94 25.22 -19.58
CA ASP A 62 -16.75 24.63 -20.22
C ASP A 62 -15.52 24.65 -19.28
N ARG A 63 -15.38 25.69 -18.45
CA ARG A 63 -14.29 25.79 -17.46
C ARG A 63 -14.47 24.84 -16.28
N VAL A 64 -15.71 24.67 -15.80
CA VAL A 64 -16.04 23.71 -14.74
C VAL A 64 -15.78 22.30 -15.24
N ASP A 65 -16.31 21.96 -16.42
CA ASP A 65 -16.11 20.65 -17.07
C ASP A 65 -14.62 20.33 -17.25
N PHE A 66 -13.84 21.30 -17.75
CA PHE A 66 -12.40 21.12 -17.91
C PHE A 66 -11.69 20.88 -16.57
N LYS A 67 -12.09 21.59 -15.51
CA LYS A 67 -11.51 21.42 -14.18
C LYS A 67 -11.84 20.04 -13.62
N GLU A 68 -13.09 19.60 -13.73
CA GLU A 68 -13.51 18.27 -13.28
C GLU A 68 -12.77 17.17 -14.04
N MET A 69 -12.69 17.28 -15.37
CA MET A 69 -11.93 16.34 -16.22
C MET A 69 -10.46 16.25 -15.80
N LEU A 70 -9.83 17.38 -15.51
CA LEU A 70 -8.43 17.42 -15.05
C LEU A 70 -8.27 16.78 -13.68
N GLU A 71 -9.16 17.07 -12.73
CA GLU A 71 -9.14 16.50 -11.39
C GLU A 71 -9.34 14.97 -11.43
N GLU A 72 -10.28 14.48 -12.24
CA GLU A 72 -10.49 13.06 -12.47
C GLU A 72 -9.27 12.39 -13.10
N GLY A 73 -8.67 13.03 -14.11
CA GLY A 73 -7.45 12.52 -14.76
C GLY A 73 -6.27 12.40 -13.79
N ILE A 74 -6.06 13.41 -12.94
CA ILE A 74 -5.04 13.38 -11.88
C ILE A 74 -5.36 12.30 -10.84
N ALA A 75 -6.61 12.18 -10.41
CA ALA A 75 -7.04 11.18 -9.44
C ALA A 75 -6.82 9.76 -9.98
N ARG A 76 -7.19 9.52 -11.23
CA ARG A 76 -7.01 8.23 -11.92
C ARG A 76 -5.53 7.89 -12.07
N GLY A 77 -4.72 8.80 -12.62
CA GLY A 77 -3.28 8.58 -12.79
C GLY A 77 -2.56 8.31 -11.46
N ARG A 78 -2.95 9.00 -10.39
CA ARG A 78 -2.43 8.71 -9.03
C ARG A 78 -2.90 7.37 -8.47
N ALA A 79 -4.11 6.93 -8.80
CA ALA A 79 -4.62 5.63 -8.35
C ALA A 79 -3.92 4.49 -9.09
N GLU A 80 -3.82 4.60 -10.42
CA GLU A 80 -3.12 3.65 -11.29
C GLU A 80 -1.64 3.54 -10.90
N GLY A 81 -0.91 4.66 -10.85
CA GLY A 81 0.51 4.63 -10.50
C GLY A 81 0.80 4.10 -9.09
N ARG A 82 -0.11 4.29 -8.12
CA ARG A 82 0.02 3.67 -6.79
C ARG A 82 -0.27 2.17 -6.83
N ALA A 83 -1.27 1.75 -7.61
CA ALA A 83 -1.62 0.34 -7.74
C ALA A 83 -0.48 -0.43 -8.42
N GLU A 84 0.03 0.09 -9.53
CA GLU A 84 1.16 -0.48 -10.27
C GLU A 84 2.42 -0.52 -9.41
N GLY A 85 2.84 0.61 -8.84
CA GLY A 85 4.06 0.65 -8.00
C GLY A 85 3.99 -0.26 -6.77
N LYS A 86 2.79 -0.44 -6.19
CA LYS A 86 2.59 -1.39 -5.08
C LYS A 86 2.66 -2.84 -5.56
N ALA A 87 2.08 -3.15 -6.72
CA ALA A 87 2.11 -4.49 -7.29
C ALA A 87 3.53 -4.90 -7.67
N GLU A 88 4.26 -4.02 -8.36
CA GLU A 88 5.67 -4.23 -8.74
C GLU A 88 6.56 -4.38 -7.51
N GLY A 89 6.47 -3.44 -6.55
CA GLY A 89 7.27 -3.51 -5.33
C GLY A 89 7.01 -4.76 -4.48
N LEU A 90 5.77 -5.26 -4.45
CA LEU A 90 5.44 -6.50 -3.76
C LEU A 90 6.00 -7.73 -4.50
N ALA A 91 5.89 -7.75 -5.84
CA ALA A 91 6.39 -8.85 -6.65
C ALA A 91 7.92 -8.96 -6.54
N GLU A 92 8.64 -7.85 -6.73
CA GLU A 92 10.10 -7.80 -6.60
C GLU A 92 10.56 -8.15 -5.19
N GLY A 93 9.90 -7.60 -4.17
CA GLY A 93 10.23 -7.88 -2.77
C GLY A 93 10.03 -9.35 -2.40
N MET A 94 8.96 -9.98 -2.91
CA MET A 94 8.68 -11.40 -2.68
C MET A 94 9.66 -12.31 -3.42
N GLU A 95 10.02 -11.99 -4.65
CA GLU A 95 10.99 -12.75 -5.44
C GLU A 95 12.37 -12.70 -4.77
N LYS A 96 12.84 -11.49 -4.44
CA LYS A 96 14.13 -11.29 -3.78
C LYS A 96 14.18 -11.96 -2.42
N GLY A 97 13.16 -11.78 -1.59
CA GLY A 97 13.08 -12.39 -0.26
C GLY A 97 13.05 -13.92 -0.30
N LYS A 98 12.37 -14.52 -1.29
CA LYS A 98 12.39 -15.98 -1.51
C LYS A 98 13.76 -16.47 -1.94
N ALA A 99 14.40 -15.79 -2.89
CA ALA A 99 15.72 -16.17 -3.39
C ALA A 99 16.78 -16.10 -2.28
N GLU A 100 16.81 -15.00 -1.53
CA GLU A 100 17.72 -14.81 -0.40
C GLU A 100 17.46 -15.84 0.71
N GLY A 101 16.20 -16.02 1.10
CA GLY A 101 15.82 -16.99 2.14
C GLY A 101 16.16 -18.43 1.77
N LEU A 102 15.96 -18.82 0.51
CA LEU A 102 16.33 -20.14 0.01
C LEU A 102 17.85 -20.34 0.01
N ALA A 103 18.60 -19.36 -0.51
CA ALA A 103 20.06 -19.42 -0.55
C ALA A 103 20.66 -19.54 0.85
N GLU A 104 20.21 -18.70 1.79
CA GLU A 104 20.64 -18.78 3.19
C GLU A 104 20.26 -20.11 3.84
N GLY A 105 19.04 -20.59 3.60
CA GLY A 105 18.55 -21.84 4.15
C GLY A 105 19.38 -23.04 3.68
N ILE A 106 19.72 -23.09 2.40
CA ILE A 106 20.58 -24.14 1.82
C ILE A 106 21.98 -24.08 2.44
N ILE A 107 22.60 -22.91 2.51
CA ILE A 107 23.95 -22.77 3.07
C ILE A 107 23.97 -23.19 4.55
N LYS A 108 23.04 -22.68 5.36
CA LYS A 108 22.94 -23.04 6.79
C LYS A 108 22.69 -24.54 6.96
N GLY A 109 21.82 -25.13 6.15
CA GLY A 109 21.53 -26.56 6.17
C GLY A 109 22.74 -27.42 5.83
N ILE A 110 23.47 -27.09 4.76
CA ILE A 110 24.67 -27.83 4.35
C ILE A 110 25.77 -27.73 5.42
N VAL A 111 26.03 -26.52 5.93
CA VAL A 111 27.08 -26.31 6.94
C VAL A 111 26.75 -27.10 8.22
N LYS A 112 25.52 -26.99 8.71
CA LYS A 112 25.08 -27.69 9.91
C LYS A 112 25.11 -29.20 9.72
N GLY A 113 24.51 -29.72 8.64
CA GLY A 113 24.46 -31.15 8.36
C GLY A 113 25.84 -31.76 8.14
N LYS A 114 26.77 -31.03 7.50
CA LYS A 114 28.15 -31.50 7.34
C LYS A 114 28.90 -31.51 8.67
N ALA A 115 28.73 -30.50 9.51
CA ALA A 115 29.36 -30.46 10.83
C ALA A 115 28.86 -31.60 11.73
N GLU A 116 27.54 -31.81 11.79
CA GLU A 116 26.91 -32.89 12.55
C GLU A 116 27.34 -34.25 12.04
N GLY A 117 27.30 -34.49 10.72
CA GLY A 117 27.72 -35.75 10.13
C GLY A 117 29.20 -36.09 10.33
N ILE A 118 30.10 -35.09 10.28
CA ILE A 118 31.52 -35.29 10.60
C ILE A 118 31.70 -35.64 12.08
N ALA A 119 31.04 -34.93 12.98
CA ALA A 119 31.15 -35.17 14.41
C ALA A 119 30.63 -36.57 14.79
N GLU A 120 29.46 -36.95 14.29
CA GLU A 120 28.88 -38.28 14.52
C GLU A 120 29.74 -39.40 13.91
N GLY A 121 30.20 -39.22 12.67
CA GLY A 121 31.06 -40.20 12.01
C GLY A 121 32.40 -40.40 12.73
N LEU A 122 33.01 -39.32 13.21
CA LEU A 122 34.25 -39.39 14.00
C LEU A 122 34.01 -40.10 15.34
N ALA A 123 32.93 -39.77 16.05
CA ALA A 123 32.60 -40.40 17.32
C ALA A 123 32.32 -41.90 17.16
N GLN A 124 31.57 -42.28 16.12
CA GLN A 124 31.30 -43.68 15.80
C GLN A 124 32.59 -44.42 15.43
N GLY A 125 33.46 -43.83 14.60
CA GLY A 125 34.74 -44.43 14.23
C GLY A 125 35.69 -44.62 15.41
N ILE A 126 35.78 -43.65 16.31
CA ILE A 126 36.56 -43.79 17.56
C ILE A 126 35.99 -44.93 18.41
N LYS A 127 34.67 -44.99 18.60
CA LYS A 127 34.05 -46.07 19.38
C LYS A 127 34.28 -47.44 18.75
N GLU A 128 34.13 -47.56 17.43
CA GLU A 128 34.34 -48.82 16.72
C GLU A 128 35.81 -49.27 16.78
N THR A 129 36.76 -48.35 16.65
CA THR A 129 38.19 -48.67 16.79
C THR A 129 38.55 -49.09 18.21
N GLN A 130 37.97 -48.47 19.25
CA GLN A 130 38.13 -48.91 20.64
C GLN A 130 37.59 -50.33 20.85
N LEU A 131 36.37 -50.63 20.38
CA LEU A 131 35.76 -51.96 20.50
C LEU A 131 36.57 -53.03 19.74
N ASN A 132 37.02 -52.73 18.52
CA ASN A 132 37.85 -53.65 17.74
C ASN A 132 39.22 -53.89 18.38
N THR A 133 39.79 -52.88 19.02
CA THR A 133 41.05 -53.01 19.78
C THR A 133 40.85 -53.89 21.01
N ALA A 134 39.79 -53.66 21.79
CA ALA A 134 39.44 -54.49 22.94
C ALA A 134 39.23 -55.97 22.56
N ARG A 135 38.52 -56.25 21.44
CA ARG A 135 38.36 -57.61 20.91
C ARG A 135 39.70 -58.29 20.60
N LYS A 136 40.67 -57.57 20.06
CA LYS A 136 42.01 -58.11 19.77
C LYS A 136 42.78 -58.38 21.07
N MET A 137 42.68 -57.50 22.06
CA MET A 137 43.32 -57.67 23.37
C MET A 137 42.75 -58.87 24.15
N LEU A 138 41.44 -59.09 24.10
CA LEU A 138 40.80 -60.28 24.67
C LEU A 138 41.35 -61.57 24.02
N LYS A 139 41.52 -61.58 22.70
CA LYS A 139 42.10 -62.72 21.97
C LYS A 139 43.57 -62.98 22.33
N LEU A 140 44.30 -61.95 22.75
CA LEU A 140 45.69 -62.06 23.21
C LEU A 140 45.80 -62.48 24.68
N GLY A 141 44.67 -62.67 25.37
CA GLY A 141 44.63 -63.14 26.77
C GLY A 141 44.82 -62.06 27.82
N MET A 142 44.66 -60.77 27.47
CA MET A 142 44.66 -59.70 28.46
C MET A 142 43.40 -59.75 29.34
N THR A 143 43.54 -59.32 30.59
CA THR A 143 42.44 -59.28 31.56
C THR A 143 41.48 -58.12 31.27
N ILE A 144 40.23 -58.25 31.73
CA ILE A 144 39.21 -57.21 31.54
C ILE A 144 39.66 -55.89 32.19
N GLU A 145 40.31 -55.95 33.36
CA GLU A 145 40.89 -54.79 34.04
C GLU A 145 41.89 -54.03 33.16
N GLU A 146 42.87 -54.72 32.56
CA GLU A 146 43.91 -54.12 31.71
C GLU A 146 43.31 -53.50 30.44
N ILE A 147 42.29 -54.14 29.85
CA ILE A 147 41.63 -53.64 28.64
C ILE A 147 40.79 -52.39 28.96
N THR A 148 40.14 -52.35 30.12
CA THR A 148 39.39 -51.18 30.61
C THR A 148 40.32 -49.98 30.73
N GLU A 149 41.52 -50.17 31.29
CA GLU A 149 42.52 -49.12 31.47
C GLU A 149 43.09 -48.59 30.14
N ILE A 150 43.36 -49.47 29.17
CA ILE A 150 43.98 -49.09 27.89
C ILE A 150 42.97 -48.46 26.92
N THR A 151 41.76 -49.00 26.84
CA THR A 151 40.78 -48.60 25.81
C THR A 151 39.78 -47.56 26.31
N GLY A 152 39.67 -47.38 27.64
CA GLY A 152 38.69 -46.49 28.25
C GLY A 152 37.23 -46.98 28.17
N LEU A 153 37.02 -48.20 27.66
CA LEU A 153 35.70 -48.85 27.62
C LEU A 153 35.30 -49.32 29.00
N THR A 154 34.00 -49.35 29.26
CA THR A 154 33.47 -49.87 30.53
C THR A 154 33.60 -51.40 30.61
N LYS A 155 33.67 -51.95 31.83
CA LYS A 155 33.67 -53.42 32.02
C LYS A 155 32.45 -54.10 31.41
N GLU A 156 31.29 -53.44 31.42
CA GLU A 156 30.06 -53.93 30.76
C GLU A 156 30.20 -53.94 29.24
N GLU A 157 30.73 -52.88 28.63
CA GLU A 157 30.98 -52.84 27.19
C GLU A 157 31.96 -53.93 26.75
N ILE A 158 33.01 -54.18 27.54
CA ILE A 158 33.98 -55.25 27.27
C ILE A 158 33.37 -56.63 27.50
N GLY A 159 32.56 -56.82 28.54
CA GLY A 159 31.89 -58.08 28.84
C GLY A 159 30.84 -58.49 27.82
N ASN A 160 30.33 -57.53 27.04
CA ASN A 160 29.37 -57.74 25.95
C ASN A 160 30.04 -57.94 24.56
N LEU A 161 31.38 -57.88 24.45
CA LEU A 161 32.14 -58.05 23.20
C LEU A 161 32.45 -59.50 22.84
#